data_AF-A0A382SJG2-F1
#
_entry.id   AF-A0A382SJG2-F1
#
_cell.length_a   1.000
_cell.length_b   1.000
_cell.length_c   1.000
_cell.angle_alpha   90.00
_cell.angle_beta   90.00
_cell.angle_gamma   90.00
#
_symmetry.space_group_name_H-M   'P 1'
#
loop_
_entity.id
_entity.type
_entity.pdbx_description
1 polymer ?
#
loop_
_entity_poly.entity_id
_entity_poly.type
_entity_poly.pdbx_seq_one_letter_code
_entity_poly.pdbx_strand_id
1 'polypeptide(L)'
;FHVAQNDGEVHGAGDHDKTGKHCLADDPNGKLDITKCAGYWLKDAADRGIKHICWDGCMFPNDTLEKPDTWNNILKAMIDVRDTHGWE
;
A
#
# COMPACT_ATOMS: atom_id res chain seq x y z
N PHE A 1 9.57 -4.21 -3.52
CA PHE A 1 8.96 -3.91 -2.21
C PHE A 1 7.46 -3.74 -2.42
N HIS A 2 6.62 -4.29 -1.53
CA HIS A 2 5.16 -4.24 -1.67
C HIS A 2 4.58 -3.17 -0.76
N VAL A 3 3.65 -2.37 -1.28
CA VAL A 3 2.94 -1.31 -0.56
C VAL A 3 1.46 -1.71 -0.48
N ALA A 4 0.86 -1.54 0.68
CA ALA A 4 -0.57 -1.78 0.92
C ALA A 4 -1.13 -0.75 1.90
N GLN A 5 -2.46 -0.63 1.93
CA GLN A 5 -3.19 0.10 2.96
C GLN A 5 -3.97 -0.88 3.84
N ASN A 6 -4.22 -0.50 5.09
CA ASN A 6 -4.91 -1.33 6.06
C ASN A 6 -5.95 -0.53 6.84
N ASP A 7 -7.14 -1.09 7.06
CA ASP A 7 -8.22 -0.45 7.82
C ASP A 7 -8.15 -0.70 9.34
N GLY A 8 -7.25 -1.58 9.78
CA GLY A 8 -7.08 -1.97 11.17
C GLY A 8 -8.20 -2.86 11.71
N GLU A 9 -9.15 -3.31 10.88
CA GLU A 9 -10.18 -4.26 11.28
C GLU A 9 -9.57 -5.66 11.43
N VAL A 10 -9.60 -6.17 12.65
CA VAL A 10 -9.14 -7.52 13.00
C VAL A 10 -10.36 -8.41 13.23
N HIS A 11 -10.63 -9.28 12.26
CA HIS A 11 -11.72 -10.24 12.33
C HIS A 11 -11.18 -11.68 12.22
N GLY A 12 -10.70 -12.24 13.33
CA GLY A 12 -10.73 -13.65 13.71
C GLY A 12 -10.43 -14.68 12.63
N ALA A 13 -9.47 -14.41 11.73
CA ALA A 13 -9.10 -15.30 10.63
C ALA A 13 -7.60 -15.62 10.66
N GLY A 14 -7.16 -16.38 11.66
CA GLY A 14 -5.80 -16.91 11.77
C GLY A 14 -4.72 -15.86 12.06
N ASP A 15 -3.46 -16.12 11.69
CA ASP A 15 -2.29 -15.26 12.03
C ASP A 15 -2.38 -13.80 11.50
N HIS A 16 -3.35 -13.50 10.64
CA HIS A 16 -3.67 -12.15 10.17
C HIS A 16 -4.44 -11.30 11.20
N ASP A 17 -4.80 -11.86 12.36
CA ASP A 17 -5.55 -11.18 13.46
C ASP A 17 -4.81 -10.00 14.11
N LYS A 18 -3.56 -9.74 13.71
CA LYS A 18 -2.72 -8.68 14.30
C LYS A 18 -2.41 -7.54 13.34
N THR A 19 -2.68 -7.72 12.05
CA THR A 19 -2.23 -6.78 11.01
C THR A 19 -3.37 -5.99 10.38
N GLY A 20 -4.64 -6.38 10.63
CA GLY A 20 -5.84 -5.79 10.04
C GLY A 20 -6.05 -6.16 8.56
N LYS A 21 -7.13 -5.71 7.92
CA LYS A 21 -7.48 -6.09 6.54
C LYS A 21 -6.93 -5.09 5.52
N HIS A 22 -6.50 -5.59 4.36
CA HIS A 22 -6.15 -4.72 3.23
C HIS A 22 -7.37 -3.95 2.74
N CYS A 23 -7.21 -2.65 2.53
CA CYS A 23 -8.24 -1.78 1.98
C CYS A 23 -7.70 -0.90 0.85
N LEU A 24 -8.56 -0.06 0.27
CA LEU A 24 -8.19 0.84 -0.82
C LEU A 24 -7.18 1.90 -0.37
N ALA A 25 -6.37 2.41 -1.29
CA ALA A 25 -5.37 3.43 -1.00
C ALA A 25 -5.98 4.71 -0.39
N ASP A 26 -7.20 5.05 -0.83
CA ASP A 26 -8.00 6.20 -0.39
C ASP A 26 -9.16 5.82 0.53
N ASP A 27 -9.15 4.61 1.11
CA ASP A 27 -10.20 4.19 2.03
C ASP A 27 -10.30 5.16 3.22
N PRO A 28 -11.49 5.71 3.53
CA PRO A 28 -11.65 6.66 4.64
C PRO A 28 -11.32 6.04 6.01
N ASN A 29 -11.31 4.71 6.11
CA ASN A 29 -10.93 3.98 7.32
C ASN A 29 -9.45 3.58 7.33
N GLY A 30 -8.70 3.83 6.25
CA GLY A 30 -7.27 3.55 6.15
C GLY A 30 -6.47 4.14 7.31
N LYS A 31 -5.60 3.33 7.90
CA LYS A 31 -4.86 3.69 9.13
C LYS A 31 -3.41 4.06 8.88
N LEU A 32 -2.84 3.64 7.75
CA LEU A 32 -1.46 3.94 7.41
C LEU A 32 -1.36 5.28 6.69
N ASP A 33 -0.42 6.11 7.11
CA ASP A 33 0.18 7.10 6.21
C ASP A 33 1.10 6.33 5.27
N ILE A 34 0.58 5.93 4.11
CA ILE A 34 1.24 5.03 3.16
C ILE A 34 2.64 5.55 2.83
N THR A 35 2.75 6.84 2.50
CA THR A 35 4.01 7.48 2.13
C THR A 35 5.01 7.39 3.26
N LYS A 36 4.66 7.91 4.44
CA LYS A 36 5.56 7.90 5.61
C LYS A 36 5.97 6.47 6.01
N CYS A 37 5.02 5.55 6.04
CA CYS A 37 5.26 4.16 6.44
C CYS A 37 6.16 3.42 5.43
N ALA A 38 6.00 3.69 4.13
CA ALA A 38 6.89 3.14 3.11
C ALA A 38 8.34 3.60 3.29
N GLY A 39 8.56 4.82 3.79
CA GLY A 39 9.90 5.35 4.08
C GLY A 39 10.71 4.49 5.05
N TYR A 40 10.09 3.86 6.06
CA TYR A 40 10.80 2.95 6.97
C TYR A 40 11.38 1.74 6.24
N TRP A 41 10.66 1.22 5.25
CA TRP A 41 11.08 0.06 4.45
C TRP A 41 12.04 0.42 3.33
N LEU A 42 11.89 1.63 2.77
CA LEU A 42 12.72 2.14 1.67
C LEU A 42 14.01 2.81 2.14
N LYS A 43 14.24 2.90 3.46
CA LYS A 43 15.53 3.33 3.99
C LYS A 43 16.67 2.47 3.42
N ASP A 44 17.68 3.15 2.89
CA ASP A 44 18.87 2.56 2.25
C ASP A 44 18.51 1.59 1.10
N ALA A 45 17.38 1.82 0.43
CA ALA A 45 16.84 0.94 -0.61
C ALA A 45 17.80 0.74 -1.79
N ALA A 46 18.56 1.78 -2.16
CA ALA A 46 19.56 1.73 -3.24
C ALA A 46 20.69 0.74 -2.92
N ASP A 47 21.29 0.85 -1.72
CA ASP A 47 22.35 -0.06 -1.25
C ASP A 47 21.85 -1.50 -1.11
N ARG A 48 20.55 -1.66 -0.80
CA ARG A 48 19.87 -2.95 -0.71
C ARG A 48 19.41 -3.49 -2.07
N GLY A 49 19.64 -2.76 -3.16
CA GLY A 49 19.32 -3.18 -4.52
C GLY A 49 17.81 -3.34 -4.80
N ILE A 50 16.95 -2.65 -4.05
CA ILE A 50 15.51 -2.59 -4.39
C ILE A 50 15.41 -1.83 -5.72
N LYS A 51 14.61 -2.34 -6.66
CA LYS A 51 14.44 -1.72 -8.01
C LYS A 51 13.00 -1.34 -8.35
N HIS A 52 12.05 -1.89 -7.61
CA HIS A 52 10.63 -1.76 -7.92
C HIS A 52 9.80 -1.64 -6.63
N ILE A 53 8.76 -0.82 -6.72
CA ILE A 53 7.68 -0.72 -5.77
C ILE A 53 6.46 -1.33 -6.44
N CYS A 54 5.80 -2.27 -5.77
CA CYS A 54 4.60 -2.94 -6.25
C CYS A 54 3.46 -2.64 -5.29
N TRP A 55 2.26 -2.40 -5.81
CA TRP A 55 1.07 -2.35 -4.97
C TRP A 55 0.60 -3.78 -4.67
N ASP A 56 0.34 -4.07 -3.41
CA ASP A 56 -0.21 -5.34 -2.94
C ASP A 56 -1.73 -5.22 -2.76
N GLY A 57 -2.44 -5.36 -3.87
CA GLY A 57 -3.89 -5.24 -3.96
C GLY A 57 -4.62 -6.55 -3.64
N CYS A 58 -4.31 -7.21 -2.54
CA CYS A 58 -4.95 -8.47 -2.18
C CYS A 58 -6.50 -8.35 -2.14
N MET A 59 -7.14 -9.02 -3.11
CA MET A 59 -8.56 -9.38 -3.22
C MET A 59 -9.59 -8.25 -3.08
N PHE A 60 -9.58 -7.28 -4.01
CA PHE A 60 -10.74 -6.42 -4.23
C PHE A 60 -11.81 -7.11 -5.10
N PRO A 61 -13.11 -6.84 -4.89
CA PRO A 61 -14.17 -7.29 -5.80
C PRO A 61 -13.95 -6.79 -7.23
N ASN A 62 -14.40 -7.55 -8.24
CA ASN A 62 -14.27 -7.15 -9.64
C ASN A 62 -14.88 -5.77 -9.91
N ASP A 63 -16.05 -5.48 -9.35
CA ASP A 63 -16.72 -4.17 -9.47
C ASP A 63 -15.85 -3.00 -8.97
N THR A 64 -14.93 -3.26 -8.03
CA THR A 64 -13.94 -2.27 -7.58
C THR A 64 -12.80 -2.17 -8.59
N LEU A 65 -12.28 -3.30 -9.08
CA LEU A 65 -11.21 -3.34 -10.07
C LEU A 65 -11.60 -2.74 -11.42
N GLU A 66 -12.88 -2.76 -11.78
CA GLU A 66 -13.38 -2.17 -13.03
C GLU A 66 -13.52 -0.63 -12.96
N LYS A 67 -13.36 -0.02 -11.78
CA LYS A 67 -13.40 1.44 -11.61
C LYS A 67 -12.01 2.02 -11.89
N PRO A 68 -11.87 2.91 -12.90
CA PRO A 68 -10.58 3.56 -13.18
C PRO A 68 -9.99 4.30 -11.98
N ASP A 69 -10.86 4.89 -11.14
CA ASP A 69 -10.44 5.65 -9.96
C ASP A 69 -9.66 4.81 -8.94
N THR A 70 -9.99 3.52 -8.81
CA THR A 70 -9.22 2.59 -7.96
C THR A 70 -7.75 2.56 -8.36
N TRP A 71 -7.48 2.46 -9.66
CA TRP A 71 -6.11 2.44 -10.18
C TRP A 71 -5.45 3.81 -10.14
N ASN A 72 -6.19 4.90 -10.38
CA ASN A 72 -5.68 6.25 -10.27
C ASN A 72 -5.23 6.58 -8.84
N ASN A 73 -6.03 6.17 -7.84
CA ASN A 73 -5.73 6.38 -6.43
C ASN A 73 -4.51 5.56 -5.98
N ILE A 74 -4.43 4.30 -6.40
CA ILE A 74 -3.25 3.46 -6.17
C ILE A 74 -2.01 4.07 -6.83
N LEU A 75 -2.09 4.46 -8.10
CA LEU A 75 -0.97 5.05 -8.83
C LEU A 75 -0.50 6.34 -8.15
N LYS A 76 -1.43 7.20 -7.73
CA LYS A 76 -1.12 8.41 -6.98
C LYS A 76 -0.33 8.10 -5.70
N ALA A 77 -0.82 7.17 -4.87
CA ALA A 77 -0.12 6.78 -3.64
C ALA A 77 1.30 6.25 -3.93
N MET A 78 1.46 5.46 -5.00
CA MET A 78 2.76 4.91 -5.41
C MET A 78 3.72 5.98 -5.94
N ILE A 79 3.20 6.99 -6.64
CA ILE A 79 3.95 8.18 -7.07
C ILE A 79 4.38 8.98 -5.84
N ASP A 80 3.49 9.21 -4.87
CA ASP A 80 3.83 9.96 -3.65
C ASP A 80 4.96 9.27 -2.85
N VAL A 81 4.91 7.93 -2.74
CA VAL A 81 6.00 7.13 -2.15
C VAL A 81 7.30 7.31 -2.94
N ARG A 82 7.25 7.21 -4.27
CA ARG A 82 8.42 7.38 -5.14
C ARG A 82 8.97 8.80 -5.09
N ASP A 83 8.15 9.83 -5.06
CA ASP A 83 8.64 11.21 -5.10
C ASP A 83 9.21 11.64 -3.74
N THR A 84 8.71 11.05 -2.64
CA THR A 84 9.19 11.33 -1.28
C THR A 84 10.41 10.48 -0.88
N HIS A 85 10.49 9.23 -1.35
CA HIS A 85 11.49 8.24 -0.91
C HIS A 85 12.24 7.55 -2.06
N GLY A 86 11.87 7.86 -3.29
CA GLY A 86 12.46 7.28 -4.48
C GLY A 86 13.79 7.91 -4.85
N TRP A 87 14.48 7.15 -5.67
CA TRP A 87 15.90 7.25 -5.96
C TRP A 87 16.12 8.22 -7.12
N GLU A 88 17.29 8.86 -7.17
CA GLU A 88 17.78 9.49 -8.41
C GLU A 88 18.11 8.42 -9.47
#